data_AF-G2T5W5-F1
#
_entry.id   AF-G2T5W5-F1
#
_cell.length_a   1.000
_cell.length_b   1.000
_cell.length_c   1.000
_cell.angle_alpha   90.00
_cell.angle_beta   90.00
_cell.angle_gamma   90.00
#
_symmetry.space_group_name_H-M   'P 1'
#
loop_
_entity.id
_entity.type
_entity.pdbx_description
1 polymer ?
#
loop_
_entity_poly.entity_id
_entity_poly.type
_entity_poly.pdbx_seq_one_letter_code
_entity_poly.pdbx_strand_id
1 'polypeptide(L)'
;MIEEYIQGESLETFVSHQKSISEELIVKLGIQLCDIFTYLHHLSPYPILYQDLKPEHIILCGDQVKLLDFGIASFFTGFGKNFQLYGTSRYCAPEILRGQPVTPAADIYSLGRVLTELSDAMSCRCSRQLRYILEQACAADPADRCQEACDLKAALLRVPLSENQQSSHLIRNIAVIGSRPGAGATHISISLVSTMNQKHIPAIYAAADGSASLLHAARANHRLIDQNGIFIYGSFRGIPDYGDSVSVSVPPDDCVVRDYGTRAPALAELASFDLILFVLNGGDWDFVQAAAYGKQLALLPQTRFLCNHGCRSAAKAYARQLGHRVYCFPEDAVPYDTTPEKERLVSSILPKKGGRRHLLF
;
A
#
# COMPACT_ATOMS: atom_id res chain seq x y z
N MET A 1 8.36 35.76 0.20
CA MET A 1 7.81 34.85 1.21
C MET A 1 8.86 33.77 1.45
N ILE A 2 9.17 33.44 2.70
CA ILE A 2 10.02 32.29 3.05
C ILE A 2 9.06 31.27 3.66
N GLU A 3 8.89 30.13 2.99
CA GLU A 3 7.97 29.06 3.40
C GLU A 3 8.77 27.84 3.90
N GLU A 4 8.14 27.01 4.72
CA GLU A 4 8.70 25.72 5.12
C GLU A 4 8.87 24.83 3.88
N TYR A 5 10.06 24.25 3.69
CA TYR A 5 10.23 23.22 2.69
C TYR A 5 9.51 21.95 3.14
N ILE A 6 8.47 21.58 2.40
CA ILE A 6 7.70 20.36 2.65
C ILE A 6 8.34 19.22 1.84
N GLN A 7 8.88 18.22 2.53
CA GLN A 7 9.36 17.00 1.90
C GLN A 7 8.17 16.11 1.51
N GLY A 8 7.79 16.14 0.22
CA GLY A 8 6.67 15.38 -0.33
C GLY A 8 6.54 15.59 -1.84
N GLU A 9 5.57 14.93 -2.47
CA GLU A 9 5.22 15.12 -3.89
C GLU A 9 3.84 15.75 -4.04
N SER A 10 3.60 16.54 -5.10
CA SER A 10 2.27 17.08 -5.35
C SER A 10 1.30 15.97 -5.78
N LEU A 11 0.02 16.13 -5.47
CA LEU A 11 -1.03 15.19 -5.88
C LEU A 11 -1.10 15.11 -7.41
N GLU A 12 -0.83 16.21 -8.13
CA GLU A 12 -0.68 16.17 -9.59
C GLU A 12 0.42 15.20 -10.04
N THR A 13 1.62 15.32 -9.45
CA THR A 13 2.77 14.47 -9.77
C THR A 13 2.45 13.02 -9.44
N PHE A 14 1.86 12.77 -8.26
CA PHE A 14 1.44 11.46 -7.80
C PHE A 14 0.47 10.79 -8.78
N VAL A 15 -0.59 11.51 -9.20
CA VAL A 15 -1.58 11.03 -10.17
C VAL A 15 -0.94 10.75 -11.53
N SER A 16 0.03 11.57 -11.96
CA SER A 16 0.72 11.40 -13.24
C SER A 16 1.60 10.14 -13.29
N HIS A 17 2.20 9.76 -12.15
CA HIS A 17 3.07 8.59 -12.05
C HIS A 17 2.32 7.31 -11.71
N GLN A 18 1.14 7.40 -11.10
CA GLN A 18 0.41 6.24 -10.62
C GLN A 18 -0.56 5.67 -11.67
N LYS A 19 -0.41 4.39 -11.99
CA LYS A 19 -1.27 3.69 -12.98
C LYS A 19 -2.67 3.33 -12.47
N SER A 20 -2.92 3.46 -11.16
CA SER A 20 -4.16 3.04 -10.52
C SER A 20 -4.32 3.66 -9.14
N ILE A 21 -5.41 4.40 -8.95
CA ILE A 21 -5.82 4.96 -7.65
C ILE A 21 -6.94 4.09 -7.06
N SER A 22 -6.88 3.81 -5.75
CA SER A 22 -7.90 3.04 -5.05
C SER A 22 -8.99 3.94 -4.47
N GLU A 23 -10.22 3.43 -4.36
CA GLU A 23 -11.33 4.14 -3.70
C GLU A 23 -11.01 4.52 -2.26
N GLU A 24 -10.34 3.61 -1.54
CA GLU A 24 -9.90 3.84 -0.15
C GLU A 24 -8.93 5.01 -0.05
N LEU A 25 -7.98 5.12 -0.99
CA LEU A 25 -7.05 6.26 -1.01
C LEU A 25 -7.80 7.57 -1.27
N ILE A 26 -8.76 7.58 -2.20
CA ILE A 26 -9.59 8.76 -2.47
C ILE A 26 -10.36 9.18 -1.22
N VAL A 27 -10.99 8.22 -0.53
CA VAL A 27 -11.70 8.48 0.72
C VAL A 27 -10.76 8.99 1.81
N LYS A 28 -9.58 8.38 1.96
CA LYS A 28 -8.56 8.79 2.95
C LYS A 28 -8.06 10.21 2.70
N LEU A 29 -7.71 10.54 1.45
CA LEU A 29 -7.28 11.89 1.05
C LEU A 29 -8.43 12.89 1.24
N GLY A 30 -9.64 12.53 0.83
CA GLY A 30 -10.84 13.35 1.02
C GLY A 30 -11.12 13.68 2.48
N ILE A 31 -10.98 12.70 3.38
CA ILE A 31 -11.14 12.91 4.83
C ILE A 31 -10.11 13.91 5.37
N GLN A 32 -8.83 13.75 5.03
CA GLN A 32 -7.77 14.66 5.50
C GLN A 32 -7.97 16.07 4.96
N LEU A 33 -8.34 16.22 3.68
CA LEU A 33 -8.68 17.51 3.11
C LEU A 33 -9.88 18.11 3.85
N CYS A 34 -10.95 17.35 4.09
CA CYS A 34 -12.09 17.84 4.87
C CYS A 34 -11.70 18.31 6.27
N ASP A 35 -10.72 17.66 6.92
CA ASP A 35 -10.20 18.11 8.23
C ASP A 35 -9.48 19.46 8.13
N ILE A 36 -8.66 19.66 7.09
CA ILE A 36 -8.00 20.95 6.83
C ILE A 36 -9.04 22.05 6.58
N PHE A 37 -10.02 21.79 5.73
CA PHE A 37 -11.07 22.77 5.42
C PHE A 37 -11.99 23.05 6.60
N THR A 38 -12.33 22.03 7.39
CA THR A 38 -13.06 22.23 8.65
C THR A 38 -12.29 23.17 9.57
N TYR A 39 -10.98 22.99 9.70
CA TYR A 39 -10.13 23.90 10.48
C TYR A 39 -10.18 25.32 9.93
N LEU A 40 -9.94 25.52 8.62
CA LEU A 40 -9.94 26.85 7.99
C LEU A 40 -11.28 27.57 8.12
N HIS A 41 -12.39 26.86 7.88
CA HIS A 41 -13.75 27.40 7.94
C HIS A 41 -14.24 27.70 9.36
N HIS A 42 -13.57 27.17 10.38
CA HIS A 42 -13.90 27.42 11.79
C HIS A 42 -12.88 28.30 12.52
N LEU A 43 -11.88 28.84 11.80
CA LEU A 43 -10.95 29.80 12.39
C LEU A 43 -11.68 31.02 12.94
N SER A 44 -11.24 31.45 14.12
CA SER A 44 -11.77 32.61 14.84
C SER A 44 -10.69 33.70 14.91
N PRO A 45 -11.03 34.98 14.71
CA PRO A 45 -12.37 35.56 14.63
C PRO A 45 -13.06 35.47 13.25
N TYR A 46 -12.31 35.16 12.18
CA TYR A 46 -12.85 35.08 10.83
C TYR A 46 -12.47 33.76 10.16
N PRO A 47 -13.44 33.01 9.62
CA PRO A 47 -13.17 31.86 8.78
C PRO A 47 -12.35 32.22 7.54
N ILE A 48 -11.57 31.27 7.03
CA ILE A 48 -10.75 31.43 5.83
C ILE A 48 -11.32 30.57 4.70
N LEU A 49 -11.58 31.16 3.53
CA LEU A 49 -11.90 30.47 2.28
C LEU A 49 -10.62 30.31 1.45
N TYR A 50 -10.29 29.08 1.07
CA TYR A 50 -9.03 28.77 0.39
C TYR A 50 -9.04 29.11 -1.10
N GLN A 51 -10.12 28.77 -1.81
CA GLN A 51 -10.47 29.16 -3.19
C GLN A 51 -9.58 28.68 -4.34
N ASP A 52 -8.36 28.17 -4.12
CA ASP A 52 -7.49 27.62 -5.19
C ASP A 52 -7.15 26.14 -5.04
N LEU A 53 -8.09 25.33 -4.55
CA LEU A 53 -7.80 23.91 -4.37
C LEU A 53 -7.70 23.19 -5.73
N LYS A 54 -6.50 22.68 -6.00
CA LYS A 54 -6.14 21.89 -7.18
C LYS A 54 -5.01 20.90 -6.84
N PRO A 55 -4.79 19.84 -7.63
CA PRO A 55 -3.80 18.81 -7.31
C PRO A 55 -2.36 19.34 -7.12
N GLU A 56 -1.99 20.42 -7.80
CA GLU A 56 -0.68 21.08 -7.66
C GLU A 56 -0.45 21.64 -6.24
N HIS A 57 -1.52 22.06 -5.56
CA HIS A 57 -1.45 22.69 -4.23
C HIS A 57 -1.63 21.71 -3.08
N ILE A 58 -1.75 20.41 -3.39
CA ILE A 58 -1.91 19.35 -2.39
C ILE A 58 -0.63 18.54 -2.38
N ILE A 59 0.09 18.54 -1.26
CA ILE A 59 1.34 17.80 -1.09
C ILE A 59 1.08 16.55 -0.26
N LEU A 60 1.56 15.42 -0.77
CA LEU A 60 1.54 14.13 -0.10
C LEU A 60 2.88 13.91 0.61
N CYS A 61 2.83 13.80 1.93
CA CYS A 61 3.97 13.56 2.82
C CYS A 61 3.78 12.24 3.55
N GLY A 62 4.10 11.12 2.90
CA GLY A 62 3.82 9.80 3.45
C GLY A 62 2.31 9.58 3.59
N ASP A 63 1.80 9.49 4.81
CA ASP A 63 0.37 9.31 5.09
C ASP A 63 -0.40 10.62 5.31
N GLN A 64 0.29 11.77 5.30
CA GLN A 64 -0.28 13.10 5.56
C GLN A 64 -0.49 13.92 4.29
N VAL A 65 -1.53 14.75 4.31
CA VAL A 65 -1.82 15.77 3.29
C VAL A 65 -1.49 17.15 3.85
N LYS A 66 -0.79 17.97 3.05
CA LYS A 66 -0.55 19.39 3.33
C LYS A 66 -1.05 20.25 2.17
N LEU A 67 -1.55 21.44 2.46
CA LEU A 67 -1.89 22.45 1.45
C LEU A 67 -0.75 23.46 1.31
N LEU A 68 -0.49 23.87 0.07
CA LEU A 68 0.39 24.98 -0.28
C LEU A 68 -0.42 26.22 -0.67
N ASP A 69 0.29 27.33 -0.90
CA ASP A 69 -0.21 28.52 -1.60
C ASP A 69 -1.58 29.05 -1.15
N PHE A 70 -1.57 29.95 -0.16
CA PHE A 70 -2.73 30.70 0.30
C PHE A 70 -2.86 32.05 -0.42
N GLY A 71 -2.22 32.25 -1.57
CA GLY A 71 -2.08 33.55 -2.23
C GLY A 71 -3.40 34.23 -2.59
N ILE A 72 -4.47 33.47 -2.83
CA ILE A 72 -5.81 33.98 -3.11
C ILE A 72 -6.83 33.69 -2.01
N ALA A 73 -6.40 33.09 -0.89
CA ALA A 73 -7.29 32.82 0.23
C ALA A 73 -7.83 34.13 0.82
N SER A 74 -9.05 34.10 1.33
CA SER A 74 -9.71 35.30 1.87
C SER A 74 -10.45 35.01 3.17
N PHE A 75 -10.63 36.05 3.98
CA PHE A 75 -11.50 35.96 5.16
C PHE A 75 -12.97 36.00 4.73
N PHE A 76 -13.76 35.08 5.27
CA PHE A 76 -15.21 35.11 5.13
C PHE A 76 -15.82 36.03 6.17
N THR A 77 -16.36 37.16 5.72
CA THR A 77 -17.00 38.16 6.61
C THR A 77 -18.53 38.08 6.63
N GLY A 78 -19.14 37.08 5.96
CA GLY A 78 -20.59 36.92 5.84
C GLY A 78 -21.30 37.93 4.93
N PHE A 79 -20.62 39.00 4.51
CA PHE A 79 -21.16 40.07 3.66
C PHE A 79 -20.20 40.41 2.51
N GLY A 80 -20.72 40.58 1.29
CA GLY A 80 -19.96 41.06 0.12
C GLY A 80 -19.42 39.98 -0.82
N LYS A 81 -18.75 40.42 -1.91
CA LYS A 81 -18.03 39.55 -2.86
C LYS A 81 -16.60 39.35 -2.36
N ASN A 82 -16.38 38.37 -1.49
CA ASN A 82 -15.07 38.11 -0.87
C ASN A 82 -14.20 37.13 -1.66
N PHE A 83 -14.20 37.21 -2.99
CA PHE A 83 -13.43 36.30 -3.85
C PHE A 83 -12.59 37.05 -4.88
N GLN A 84 -11.45 36.46 -5.24
CA GLN A 84 -10.59 36.93 -6.31
C GLN A 84 -10.89 36.13 -7.58
N LEU A 85 -11.04 36.81 -8.73
CA LEU A 85 -11.36 36.18 -10.03
C LEU A 85 -10.17 35.45 -10.67
N TYR A 86 -9.13 35.16 -9.88
CA TYR A 86 -7.90 34.51 -10.30
C TYR A 86 -7.90 33.09 -9.75
N GLY A 87 -8.42 32.12 -10.52
CA GLY A 87 -8.40 30.70 -10.14
C GLY A 87 -8.36 29.81 -11.37
N THR A 88 -7.82 28.60 -11.23
CA THR A 88 -7.81 27.62 -12.33
C THR A 88 -9.24 27.16 -12.62
N SER A 89 -9.76 27.47 -13.82
CA SER A 89 -11.18 27.31 -14.16
C SER A 89 -11.76 25.91 -13.96
N ARG A 90 -10.93 24.87 -13.95
CA ARG A 90 -11.34 23.45 -13.85
C ARG A 90 -11.84 23.02 -12.48
N TYR A 91 -11.35 23.63 -11.40
CA TYR A 91 -11.72 23.30 -10.02
C TYR A 91 -12.60 24.37 -9.37
N CYS A 92 -12.65 25.56 -9.98
CA CYS A 92 -13.38 26.71 -9.47
C CYS A 92 -14.91 26.51 -9.47
N ALA A 93 -15.55 26.89 -8.37
CA ALA A 93 -17.00 26.79 -8.20
C ALA A 93 -17.77 27.73 -9.15
N PRO A 94 -18.92 27.33 -9.71
CA PRO A 94 -19.65 28.11 -10.71
C PRO A 94 -20.05 29.52 -10.23
N GLU A 95 -20.39 29.68 -8.96
CA GLU A 95 -20.75 30.95 -8.34
C GLU A 95 -19.57 31.94 -8.29
N ILE A 96 -18.33 31.45 -8.13
CA ILE A 96 -17.12 32.27 -8.23
C ILE A 96 -16.99 32.82 -9.65
N LEU A 97 -17.16 31.95 -10.66
CA LEU A 97 -17.09 32.32 -12.08
C LEU A 97 -18.18 33.30 -12.50
N ARG A 98 -19.37 33.22 -11.89
CA ARG A 98 -20.50 34.15 -12.10
C ARG A 98 -20.40 35.42 -11.28
N GLY A 99 -19.38 35.51 -10.43
CA GLY A 99 -19.17 36.59 -9.50
C GLY A 99 -20.29 36.80 -8.48
N GLN A 100 -20.90 35.69 -8.05
CA GLN A 100 -21.92 35.62 -6.99
C GLN A 100 -21.24 35.56 -5.61
N PRO A 101 -21.99 35.75 -4.50
CA PRO A 101 -21.44 35.56 -3.16
C PRO A 101 -20.84 34.17 -2.96
N VAL A 102 -19.68 34.11 -2.30
CA VAL A 102 -18.91 32.88 -2.10
C VAL A 102 -18.97 32.50 -0.62
N THR A 103 -19.19 31.22 -0.36
CA THR A 103 -19.32 30.62 0.97
C THR A 103 -18.37 29.42 1.08
N PRO A 104 -18.23 28.79 2.27
CA PRO A 104 -17.50 27.53 2.43
C PRO A 104 -17.88 26.44 1.40
N ALA A 105 -19.12 26.44 0.90
CA ALA A 105 -19.59 25.51 -0.13
C ALA A 105 -18.82 25.60 -1.45
N ALA A 106 -18.13 26.70 -1.72
CA ALA A 106 -17.28 26.85 -2.91
C ALA A 106 -15.98 26.03 -2.78
N ASP A 107 -15.38 25.99 -1.59
CA ASP A 107 -14.22 25.15 -1.32
C ASP A 107 -14.59 23.65 -1.37
N ILE A 108 -15.79 23.30 -0.90
CA ILE A 108 -16.36 21.94 -0.99
C ILE A 108 -16.50 21.50 -2.46
N TYR A 109 -16.92 22.41 -3.35
CA TYR A 109 -16.95 22.13 -4.78
C TYR A 109 -15.56 21.81 -5.31
N SER A 110 -14.55 22.63 -5.02
CA SER A 110 -13.18 22.37 -5.44
C SER A 110 -12.64 21.03 -4.91
N LEU A 111 -12.98 20.69 -3.66
CA LEU A 111 -12.69 19.40 -3.03
C LEU A 111 -13.33 18.24 -3.81
N GLY A 112 -14.61 18.37 -4.15
CA GLY A 112 -15.33 17.43 -5.00
C GLY A 112 -14.68 17.25 -6.37
N ARG A 113 -14.22 18.33 -7.00
CA ARG A 113 -13.54 18.29 -8.32
C ARG A 113 -12.22 17.54 -8.26
N VAL A 114 -11.38 17.82 -7.24
CA VAL A 114 -10.13 17.09 -7.02
C VAL A 114 -10.41 15.59 -6.81
N LEU A 115 -11.34 15.24 -5.92
CA LEU A 115 -11.67 13.84 -5.66
C LEU A 115 -12.31 13.13 -6.87
N THR A 116 -13.04 13.87 -7.70
CA THR A 116 -13.59 13.35 -8.97
C THR A 116 -12.49 13.04 -9.97
N GLU A 117 -11.48 13.90 -10.10
CA GLU A 117 -10.32 13.62 -10.95
C GLU A 117 -9.54 12.39 -10.48
N LEU A 118 -9.36 12.22 -9.16
CA LEU A 118 -8.78 11.00 -8.62
C LEU A 118 -9.64 9.77 -8.95
N SER A 119 -10.97 9.92 -8.90
CA SER A 119 -11.92 8.86 -9.27
C SER A 119 -11.84 8.51 -10.76
N ASP A 120 -11.58 9.48 -11.64
CA ASP A 120 -11.44 9.26 -13.08
C ASP A 120 -10.12 8.56 -13.43
N ALA A 121 -9.07 8.78 -12.64
CA ALA A 121 -7.78 8.10 -12.73
C ALA A 121 -7.78 6.68 -12.12
N MET A 122 -8.91 6.20 -11.59
CA MET A 122 -9.01 4.84 -11.04
C MET A 122 -8.93 3.77 -12.13
N SER A 123 -8.23 2.67 -11.84
CA SER A 123 -8.23 1.48 -12.70
C SER A 123 -9.49 0.61 -12.56
N CYS A 124 -10.33 0.89 -11.56
CA CYS A 124 -11.55 0.13 -11.24
C CYS A 124 -12.75 1.07 -11.06
N ARG A 125 -13.98 0.54 -11.17
CA ARG A 125 -15.19 1.35 -11.04
C ARG A 125 -15.36 1.85 -9.60
N CYS A 126 -15.39 3.17 -9.43
CA CYS A 126 -15.85 3.86 -8.23
C CYS A 126 -17.23 3.36 -7.79
N SER A 127 -17.43 3.15 -6.49
CA SER A 127 -18.68 2.69 -5.90
C SER A 127 -19.79 3.69 -6.17
N ARG A 128 -21.03 3.20 -6.21
CA ARG A 128 -22.19 4.07 -6.45
C ARG A 128 -22.32 5.12 -5.34
N GLN A 129 -21.95 4.77 -4.11
CA GLN A 129 -22.00 5.67 -2.97
C GLN A 129 -20.97 6.80 -3.09
N LEU A 130 -19.70 6.48 -3.36
CA LEU A 130 -18.68 7.51 -3.54
C LEU A 130 -19.03 8.43 -4.71
N ARG A 131 -19.44 7.87 -5.86
CA ARG A 131 -19.85 8.68 -7.01
C ARG A 131 -20.98 9.65 -6.68
N TYR A 132 -22.01 9.20 -5.96
CA TYR A 132 -23.10 10.07 -5.51
C TYR A 132 -22.59 11.21 -4.62
N ILE A 133 -21.68 10.93 -3.69
CA ILE A 133 -21.09 11.95 -2.82
C ILE A 133 -20.30 12.98 -3.64
N LEU A 134 -19.50 12.53 -4.62
CA LEU A 134 -18.73 13.42 -5.50
C LEU A 134 -19.63 14.27 -6.40
N GLU A 135 -20.71 13.69 -6.93
CA GLU A 135 -21.73 14.41 -7.71
C GLU A 135 -22.43 15.48 -6.86
N GLN A 136 -22.76 15.18 -5.60
CA GLN A 136 -23.34 16.14 -4.67
C GLN A 136 -22.35 17.25 -4.30
N ALA A 137 -21.08 16.92 -4.02
CA ALA A 137 -20.05 17.93 -3.75
C ALA A 137 -19.82 18.86 -4.95
N CYS A 138 -19.94 18.35 -6.18
CA CYS A 138 -19.79 19.10 -7.42
C CYS A 138 -21.10 19.72 -7.94
N ALA A 139 -22.18 19.79 -7.14
CA ALA A 139 -23.45 20.34 -7.60
C ALA A 139 -23.30 21.81 -8.03
N ALA A 140 -23.98 22.22 -9.11
CA ALA A 140 -23.82 23.57 -9.65
C ALA A 140 -24.42 24.66 -8.73
N ASP A 141 -25.51 24.35 -8.04
CA ASP A 141 -26.11 25.20 -7.02
C ASP A 141 -25.42 24.94 -5.67
N PRO A 142 -24.88 25.96 -4.97
CA PRO A 142 -24.32 25.79 -3.64
C PRO A 142 -25.28 25.18 -2.61
N ALA A 143 -26.60 25.38 -2.77
CA ALA A 143 -27.60 24.84 -1.86
C ALA A 143 -27.73 23.30 -1.93
N ASP A 144 -27.33 22.70 -3.06
CA ASP A 144 -27.38 21.25 -3.28
C ASP A 144 -26.11 20.54 -2.78
N ARG A 145 -25.13 21.28 -2.24
CA ARG A 145 -23.87 20.73 -1.70
C ARG A 145 -23.96 20.54 -0.19
N CYS A 146 -22.98 19.83 0.36
CA CYS A 146 -22.66 19.95 1.80
C CYS A 146 -22.32 21.42 2.10
N GLN A 147 -22.82 21.96 3.20
CA GLN A 147 -22.54 23.34 3.58
C GLN A 147 -21.24 23.47 4.37
N GLU A 148 -20.87 22.41 5.09
CA GLU A 148 -19.64 22.32 5.86
C GLU A 148 -18.76 21.15 5.41
N ALA A 149 -17.44 21.32 5.52
CA ALA A 149 -16.48 20.26 5.18
C ALA A 149 -16.64 19.01 6.08
N CYS A 150 -17.11 19.19 7.31
CA CYS A 150 -17.38 18.08 8.23
C CYS A 150 -18.56 17.20 7.78
N ASP A 151 -19.53 17.76 7.06
CA ASP A 151 -20.64 16.99 6.46
C ASP A 151 -20.15 16.12 5.31
N LEU A 152 -19.28 16.66 4.45
CA LEU A 152 -18.63 15.90 3.38
C LEU A 152 -17.79 14.77 3.97
N LYS A 153 -17.01 15.04 5.04
CA LYS A 153 -16.28 14.01 5.78
C LYS A 153 -17.21 12.91 6.29
N ALA A 154 -18.33 13.27 6.93
CA ALA A 154 -19.30 12.31 7.43
C ALA A 154 -19.92 11.47 6.30
N ALA A 155 -20.15 12.06 5.13
CA ALA A 155 -20.61 11.34 3.94
C ALA A 155 -19.55 10.36 3.42
N LEU A 156 -18.28 10.79 3.31
CA LEU A 156 -17.16 9.95 2.89
C LEU A 156 -16.94 8.76 3.84
N LEU A 157 -17.08 8.96 5.15
CA LEU A 157 -17.00 7.90 6.16
C LEU A 157 -18.12 6.84 6.03
N ARG A 158 -19.24 7.18 5.38
CA ARG A 158 -20.35 6.25 5.12
C ARG A 158 -20.20 5.48 3.81
N VAL A 159 -19.18 5.78 3.00
CA VAL A 159 -18.87 4.94 1.85
C VAL A 159 -18.60 3.54 2.39
N PRO A 160 -19.36 2.51 1.97
CA PRO A 160 -19.14 1.15 2.41
C PRO A 160 -17.84 0.66 1.77
N LEU A 161 -16.73 1.08 2.36
CA LEU A 161 -15.46 0.40 2.27
C LEU A 161 -15.75 -0.98 2.87
N SER A 162 -15.75 -2.02 2.04
CA SER A 162 -16.29 -3.33 2.41
C SER A 162 -15.91 -3.69 3.86
N GLU A 163 -16.85 -3.94 4.76
CA GLU A 163 -16.54 -4.33 6.16
C GLU A 163 -15.92 -5.74 6.29
N ASN A 164 -15.57 -6.36 5.14
CA ASN A 164 -14.61 -7.48 5.01
C ASN A 164 -13.27 -7.03 4.37
N GLN A 165 -12.94 -5.75 4.52
CA GLN A 165 -11.69 -5.07 4.15
C GLN A 165 -11.20 -4.22 5.34
N GLN A 166 -11.29 -4.74 6.56
CA GLN A 166 -10.34 -4.35 7.62
C GLN A 166 -8.96 -4.85 7.19
N SER A 167 -8.38 -4.09 6.26
CA SER A 167 -7.03 -4.13 5.72
C SER A 167 -7.11 -3.79 4.22
N SER A 168 -6.55 -2.66 3.81
CA SER A 168 -5.57 -2.78 2.75
C SER A 168 -4.46 -3.69 3.28
N HIS A 169 -4.57 -5.02 3.17
CA HIS A 169 -3.35 -5.82 3.26
C HIS A 169 -2.68 -5.68 1.89
N LEU A 170 -2.16 -4.49 1.58
CA LEU A 170 -0.87 -4.46 0.92
C LEU A 170 -0.02 -5.34 1.84
N ILE A 171 0.31 -6.54 1.40
CA ILE A 171 1.18 -7.39 2.20
C ILE A 171 2.46 -6.59 2.38
N ARG A 172 2.72 -6.16 3.61
CA ARG A 172 3.92 -5.38 3.95
C ARG A 172 4.91 -6.22 4.70
N ASN A 173 4.45 -7.24 5.43
CA ASN A 173 5.31 -8.09 6.25
C ASN A 173 5.02 -9.58 5.99
N ILE A 174 5.98 -10.25 5.33
CA ILE A 174 5.94 -11.69 5.07
C ILE A 174 6.98 -12.38 5.94
N ALA A 175 6.56 -13.39 6.70
CA ALA A 175 7.48 -14.31 7.37
C ALA A 175 7.72 -15.53 6.48
N VAL A 176 8.98 -15.90 6.23
CA VAL A 176 9.33 -17.15 5.54
C VAL A 176 10.09 -18.05 6.50
N ILE A 177 9.58 -19.27 6.69
CA ILE A 177 10.06 -20.20 7.72
C ILE A 177 10.23 -21.58 7.08
N GLY A 178 11.40 -22.18 7.22
CA GLY A 178 11.71 -23.53 6.82
C GLY A 178 11.42 -24.55 7.92
N SER A 179 10.88 -25.69 7.50
CA SER A 179 10.67 -26.87 8.36
C SER A 179 11.96 -27.44 8.95
N ARG A 180 13.09 -27.28 8.25
CA ARG A 180 14.40 -27.80 8.63
C ARG A 180 15.54 -27.13 7.85
N PRO A 181 16.80 -27.31 8.27
CA PRO A 181 17.94 -26.86 7.47
C PRO A 181 17.91 -27.53 6.09
N GLY A 182 18.10 -26.72 5.04
CA GLY A 182 17.99 -27.18 3.66
C GLY A 182 16.56 -27.33 3.12
N ALA A 183 15.53 -26.91 3.84
CA ALA A 183 14.17 -26.84 3.28
C ALA A 183 14.04 -25.79 2.15
N GLY A 184 14.92 -24.77 2.16
CA GLY A 184 15.00 -23.75 1.11
C GLY A 184 14.27 -22.44 1.43
N ALA A 185 14.10 -22.10 2.72
CA ALA A 185 13.51 -20.82 3.15
C ALA A 185 14.19 -19.62 2.49
N THR A 186 15.52 -19.48 2.63
CA THR A 186 16.30 -18.40 2.00
C THR A 186 16.19 -18.36 0.49
N HIS A 187 16.22 -19.52 -0.18
CA HIS A 187 16.05 -19.59 -1.62
C HIS A 187 14.67 -19.05 -2.05
N ILE A 188 13.61 -19.45 -1.34
CA ILE A 188 12.25 -18.98 -1.61
C ILE A 188 12.10 -17.51 -1.26
N SER A 189 12.69 -17.02 -0.18
CA SER A 189 12.67 -15.60 0.20
C SER A 189 13.30 -14.72 -0.88
N ILE A 190 14.48 -15.09 -1.37
CA ILE A 190 15.16 -14.39 -2.49
C ILE A 190 14.28 -14.45 -3.75
N SER A 191 13.77 -15.63 -4.10
CA SER A 191 12.96 -15.80 -5.29
C SER A 191 11.63 -15.06 -5.24
N LEU A 192 11.03 -14.94 -4.07
CA LEU A 192 9.80 -14.18 -3.86
C LEU A 192 10.07 -12.70 -4.10
N VAL A 193 11.11 -12.14 -3.48
CA VAL A 193 11.48 -10.73 -3.63
C VAL A 193 11.83 -10.39 -5.08
N SER A 194 12.66 -11.20 -5.74
CA SER A 194 12.97 -11.01 -7.17
C SER A 194 11.72 -11.01 -8.04
N THR A 195 10.81 -11.96 -7.82
CA THR A 195 9.57 -12.09 -8.60
C THR A 195 8.63 -10.92 -8.34
N MET A 196 8.51 -10.45 -7.10
CA MET A 196 7.69 -9.30 -6.73
C MET A 196 8.21 -8.01 -7.39
N ASN A 197 9.51 -7.73 -7.26
CA ASN A 197 10.12 -6.54 -7.85
C ASN A 197 10.03 -6.53 -9.38
N GLN A 198 10.21 -7.69 -10.03
CA GLN A 198 10.04 -7.80 -11.49
C GLN A 198 8.58 -7.58 -11.94
N LYS A 199 7.62 -7.82 -11.05
CA LYS A 199 6.21 -7.47 -11.23
C LYS A 199 5.87 -6.05 -10.80
N HIS A 200 6.86 -5.22 -10.50
CA HIS A 200 6.71 -3.86 -9.99
C HIS A 200 5.98 -3.77 -8.65
N ILE A 201 6.05 -4.82 -7.83
CA ILE A 201 5.61 -4.81 -6.43
C ILE A 201 6.87 -4.59 -5.59
N PRO A 202 7.08 -3.39 -5.01
CA PRO A 202 8.30 -3.10 -4.25
C PRO A 202 8.42 -4.05 -3.07
N ALA A 203 9.52 -4.79 -3.03
CA ALA A 203 9.80 -5.77 -2.00
C ALA A 203 11.29 -5.79 -1.67
N ILE A 204 11.59 -6.11 -0.42
CA ILE A 204 12.95 -6.19 0.08
C ILE A 204 13.11 -7.38 1.00
N TYR A 205 14.17 -8.13 0.78
CA TYR A 205 14.57 -9.23 1.65
C TYR A 205 15.19 -8.67 2.93
N ALA A 206 14.87 -9.26 4.07
CA ALA A 206 15.55 -9.00 5.33
C ALA A 206 15.89 -10.33 6.02
N ALA A 207 17.16 -10.53 6.37
CA ALA A 207 17.54 -11.66 7.22
C ALA A 207 16.99 -11.45 8.65
N ALA A 208 16.26 -12.43 9.17
CA ALA A 208 15.68 -12.41 10.52
C ALA A 208 16.10 -13.62 11.36
N ASP A 209 16.90 -14.52 10.79
CA ASP A 209 17.35 -15.75 11.43
C ASP A 209 18.69 -15.63 12.18
N GLY A 210 19.27 -14.43 12.21
CA GLY A 210 20.61 -14.18 12.74
C GLY A 210 21.71 -14.83 11.89
N SER A 211 21.42 -15.19 10.63
CA SER A 211 22.38 -15.84 9.75
C SER A 211 23.06 -14.84 8.82
N ALA A 212 24.36 -15.02 8.64
CA ALA A 212 25.14 -14.31 7.63
C ALA A 212 24.91 -14.89 6.20
N SER A 213 23.78 -15.54 5.92
CA SER A 213 23.54 -16.26 4.66
C SER A 213 23.66 -15.34 3.43
N LEU A 214 23.11 -14.12 3.50
CA LEU A 214 23.21 -13.17 2.40
C LEU A 214 24.62 -12.57 2.27
N LEU A 215 25.35 -12.38 3.38
CA LEU A 215 26.76 -11.98 3.36
C LEU A 215 27.64 -13.06 2.73
N HIS A 216 27.41 -14.34 3.06
CA HIS A 216 28.11 -15.46 2.45
C HIS A 216 27.78 -15.57 0.95
N ALA A 217 26.51 -15.36 0.57
CA ALA A 217 26.10 -15.33 -0.83
C ALA A 217 26.81 -14.20 -1.59
N ALA A 218 26.92 -12.99 -1.03
CA ALA A 218 27.63 -11.87 -1.64
C ALA A 218 29.13 -12.15 -1.84
N ARG A 219 29.77 -12.89 -0.91
CA ARG A 219 31.18 -13.32 -1.07
C ARG A 219 31.37 -14.33 -2.20
N ALA A 220 30.40 -15.21 -2.42
CA ALA A 220 30.46 -16.23 -3.46
C ALA A 220 29.97 -15.72 -4.84
N ASN A 221 29.06 -14.73 -4.85
CA ASN A 221 28.44 -14.18 -6.05
C ASN A 221 28.81 -12.71 -6.22
N HIS A 222 29.87 -12.47 -6.99
CA HIS A 222 30.44 -11.14 -7.30
C HIS A 222 29.48 -10.19 -8.05
N ARG A 223 28.30 -10.66 -8.45
CA ARG A 223 27.26 -9.82 -9.07
C ARG A 223 26.31 -9.18 -8.06
N LEU A 224 26.34 -9.58 -6.78
CA LEU A 224 25.63 -8.86 -5.72
C LEU A 224 26.41 -7.59 -5.39
N ILE A 225 25.81 -6.44 -5.65
CA ILE A 225 26.45 -5.13 -5.45
C ILE A 225 25.86 -4.51 -4.18
N ASP A 226 26.72 -4.07 -3.27
CA ASP A 226 26.30 -3.26 -2.12
C ASP A 226 26.03 -1.82 -2.58
N GLN A 227 24.82 -1.33 -2.32
CA GLN A 227 24.45 0.07 -2.49
C GLN A 227 23.85 0.58 -1.18
N ASN A 228 24.66 1.31 -0.42
CA ASN A 228 24.27 1.93 0.86
C ASN A 228 23.70 0.93 1.88
N GLY A 229 24.26 -0.28 1.98
CA GLY A 229 23.81 -1.30 2.93
C GLY A 229 22.68 -2.19 2.41
N ILE A 230 22.32 -2.06 1.12
CA ILE A 230 21.35 -2.93 0.45
C ILE A 230 22.08 -3.67 -0.66
N PHE A 231 22.05 -4.99 -0.64
CA PHE A 231 22.56 -5.79 -1.74
C PHE A 231 21.55 -5.85 -2.89
N ILE A 232 22.05 -5.64 -4.11
CA ILE A 232 21.26 -5.64 -5.33
C ILE A 232 21.82 -6.64 -6.33
N TYR A 233 20.95 -7.45 -6.93
CA TYR A 233 21.25 -8.33 -8.06
C TYR A 233 20.03 -8.39 -8.98
N GLY A 234 20.12 -7.85 -10.20
CA GLY A 234 18.96 -7.81 -11.10
C GLY A 234 17.76 -7.10 -10.46
N SER A 235 16.64 -7.81 -10.27
CA SER A 235 15.45 -7.30 -9.56
C SER A 235 15.47 -7.56 -8.05
N PHE A 236 16.47 -8.28 -7.53
CA PHE A 236 16.59 -8.56 -6.11
C PHE A 236 17.14 -7.35 -5.34
N ARG A 237 16.55 -7.08 -4.18
CA ARG A 237 17.03 -6.12 -3.17
C ARG A 237 16.99 -6.81 -1.82
N GLY A 238 18.08 -6.77 -1.05
CA GLY A 238 18.13 -7.44 0.24
C GLY A 238 19.05 -6.76 1.25
N ILE A 239 18.57 -6.66 2.48
CA ILE A 239 19.32 -6.19 3.64
C ILE A 239 19.91 -7.43 4.32
N PRO A 240 21.24 -7.59 4.35
CA PRO A 240 21.86 -8.65 5.12
C PRO A 240 21.79 -8.34 6.62
N ASP A 241 22.02 -9.36 7.43
CA ASP A 241 22.22 -9.16 8.87
C ASP A 241 23.63 -8.60 9.12
N TYR A 242 23.72 -7.30 9.36
CA TYR A 242 24.97 -6.61 9.73
C TYR A 242 25.24 -6.68 11.26
N GLY A 243 24.38 -7.33 12.04
CA GLY A 243 24.40 -7.33 13.51
C GLY A 243 23.76 -6.07 14.12
N ASP A 244 23.63 -6.07 15.45
CA ASP A 244 22.90 -5.04 16.23
C ASP A 244 23.44 -3.60 16.09
N SER A 245 24.63 -3.45 15.51
CA SER A 245 25.34 -2.16 15.41
C SER A 245 24.98 -1.34 14.16
N VAL A 246 24.24 -1.90 13.19
CA VAL A 246 23.95 -1.26 11.91
C VAL A 246 22.46 -1.35 11.58
N SER A 247 21.76 -0.22 11.64
CA SER A 247 20.36 -0.12 11.20
C SER A 247 20.29 0.41 9.76
N VAL A 248 19.95 -0.45 8.81
CA VAL A 248 19.59 -0.01 7.45
C VAL A 248 18.09 0.28 7.43
N SER A 249 17.70 1.48 7.01
CA SER A 249 16.29 1.86 6.91
C SER A 249 15.63 1.14 5.74
N VAL A 250 14.53 0.46 6.02
CA VAL A 250 13.65 -0.13 5.01
C VAL A 250 12.82 1.00 4.40
N PRO A 251 12.72 1.13 3.06
CA PRO A 251 11.81 2.09 2.45
C PRO A 251 10.37 1.84 2.90
N PRO A 252 9.60 2.89 3.25
CA PRO A 252 8.29 2.75 3.88
C PRO A 252 7.25 2.02 3.00
N ASP A 253 7.47 2.00 1.69
CA ASP A 253 6.60 1.37 0.70
C ASP A 253 7.08 0.00 0.20
N ASP A 254 8.14 -0.58 0.76
CA ASP A 254 8.56 -1.94 0.39
C ASP A 254 7.83 -2.98 1.24
N CYS A 255 7.37 -4.06 0.60
CA CYS A 255 7.02 -5.29 1.31
C CYS A 255 8.30 -5.96 1.85
N VAL A 256 8.37 -6.14 3.15
CA VAL A 256 9.49 -6.81 3.82
C VAL A 256 9.25 -8.32 3.86
N VAL A 257 10.13 -9.07 3.20
CA VAL A 257 10.19 -10.53 3.28
C VAL A 257 11.26 -10.91 4.30
N ARG A 258 10.82 -11.31 5.50
CA ARG A 258 11.67 -11.72 6.60
C ARG A 258 12.00 -13.20 6.51
N ASP A 259 13.26 -13.51 6.25
CA ASP A 259 13.77 -14.87 6.25
C ASP A 259 14.15 -15.31 7.66
N TYR A 260 13.31 -16.16 8.25
CA TYR A 260 13.58 -16.76 9.55
C TYR A 260 14.34 -18.08 9.45
N GLY A 261 14.74 -18.53 8.24
CA GLY A 261 15.51 -19.74 8.07
C GLY A 261 14.77 -20.92 8.71
N THR A 262 15.29 -21.49 9.80
CA THR A 262 14.61 -22.51 10.62
C THR A 262 14.30 -22.05 12.05
N ARG A 263 14.59 -20.78 12.36
CA ARG A 263 14.44 -20.16 13.67
C ARG A 263 13.16 -19.34 13.69
N ALA A 264 12.04 -20.04 13.73
CA ALA A 264 10.76 -19.38 13.79
C ALA A 264 10.58 -18.63 15.13
N PRO A 265 9.99 -17.43 15.11
CA PRO A 265 9.61 -16.73 16.32
C PRO A 265 8.39 -17.38 16.97
N ALA A 266 8.01 -16.90 18.15
CA ALA A 266 6.83 -17.38 18.85
C ALA A 266 5.56 -17.19 17.99
N LEU A 267 4.57 -18.09 18.13
CA LEU A 267 3.30 -17.99 17.40
C LEU A 267 2.58 -16.64 17.60
N ALA A 268 2.72 -16.03 18.78
CA ALA A 268 2.15 -14.71 19.07
C ALA A 268 2.78 -13.59 18.23
N GLU A 269 4.08 -13.66 17.94
CA GLU A 269 4.77 -12.73 17.04
C GLU A 269 4.39 -13.01 15.59
N LEU A 270 4.31 -14.29 15.19
CA LEU A 270 3.86 -14.66 13.85
C LEU A 270 2.45 -14.17 13.54
N ALA A 271 1.58 -14.08 14.53
CA ALA A 271 0.22 -13.59 14.36
C ALA A 271 0.14 -12.14 13.86
N SER A 272 1.19 -11.32 14.04
CA SER A 272 1.22 -9.93 13.54
C SER A 272 1.66 -9.81 12.08
N PHE A 273 2.09 -10.90 11.44
CA PHE A 273 2.48 -10.89 10.02
C PHE A 273 1.26 -10.96 9.10
N ASP A 274 1.32 -10.27 7.96
CA ASP A 274 0.28 -10.27 6.93
C ASP A 274 0.18 -11.62 6.21
N LEU A 275 1.33 -12.30 6.05
CA LEU A 275 1.45 -13.59 5.38
C LEU A 275 2.60 -14.40 5.99
N ILE A 276 2.33 -15.67 6.25
CA ILE A 276 3.35 -16.61 6.72
C ILE A 276 3.54 -17.68 5.65
N LEU A 277 4.75 -17.85 5.16
CA LEU A 277 5.14 -18.91 4.23
C LEU A 277 5.93 -19.98 4.97
N PHE A 278 5.31 -21.14 5.18
CA PHE A 278 6.00 -22.30 5.75
C PHE A 278 6.51 -23.23 4.65
N VAL A 279 7.83 -23.34 4.56
CA VAL A 279 8.57 -24.09 3.55
C VAL A 279 8.86 -25.50 4.06
N LEU A 280 8.17 -26.47 3.46
CA LEU A 280 8.25 -27.89 3.72
C LEU A 280 9.32 -28.53 2.83
N ASN A 281 10.17 -29.36 3.43
CA ASN A 281 11.09 -30.21 2.68
C ASN A 281 10.34 -31.39 2.04
N GLY A 282 10.74 -31.79 0.83
CA GLY A 282 10.09 -32.86 0.07
C GLY A 282 10.50 -34.29 0.45
N GLY A 283 11.41 -34.49 1.40
CA GLY A 283 11.91 -35.81 1.81
C GLY A 283 11.02 -36.51 2.83
N ASP A 284 10.84 -37.83 2.67
CA ASP A 284 9.94 -38.64 3.51
C ASP A 284 10.36 -38.70 4.98
N TRP A 285 11.67 -38.63 5.26
CA TRP A 285 12.23 -38.73 6.61
C TRP A 285 11.90 -37.53 7.51
N ASP A 286 11.48 -36.39 6.95
CA ASP A 286 11.16 -35.17 7.69
C ASP A 286 9.65 -34.96 7.88
N PHE A 287 8.86 -35.74 7.16
CA PHE A 287 7.42 -35.51 6.98
C PHE A 287 6.66 -35.35 8.29
N VAL A 288 6.93 -36.21 9.27
CA VAL A 288 6.21 -36.25 10.55
C VAL A 288 6.47 -34.98 11.37
N GLN A 289 7.74 -34.56 11.47
CA GLN A 289 8.13 -33.39 12.26
C GLN A 289 7.66 -32.10 11.59
N ALA A 290 7.89 -31.97 10.28
CA ALA A 290 7.43 -30.83 9.49
C ALA A 290 5.90 -30.68 9.54
N ALA A 291 5.15 -31.79 9.47
CA ALA A 291 3.70 -31.75 9.57
C ALA A 291 3.22 -31.39 10.98
N ALA A 292 3.89 -31.85 12.05
CA ALA A 292 3.54 -31.51 13.42
C ALA A 292 3.66 -30.00 13.67
N TYR A 293 4.76 -29.39 13.22
CA TYR A 293 4.94 -27.95 13.34
C TYR A 293 4.01 -27.18 12.40
N GLY A 294 3.81 -27.67 11.17
CA GLY A 294 2.86 -27.10 10.23
C GLY A 294 1.42 -27.06 10.77
N LYS A 295 1.00 -28.04 11.58
CA LYS A 295 -0.32 -28.03 12.25
C LYS A 295 -0.45 -26.90 13.29
N GLN A 296 0.64 -26.50 13.93
CA GLN A 296 0.61 -25.34 14.84
C GLN A 296 0.47 -24.05 14.04
N LEU A 297 1.23 -23.89 12.96
CA LEU A 297 1.14 -22.72 12.07
C LEU A 297 -0.20 -22.64 11.31
N ALA A 298 -0.85 -23.78 11.08
CA ALA A 298 -2.19 -23.85 10.48
C ALA A 298 -3.27 -23.15 11.33
N LEU A 299 -3.03 -22.94 12.62
CA LEU A 299 -3.92 -22.16 13.50
C LEU A 299 -3.94 -20.66 13.11
N LEU A 300 -2.92 -20.18 12.39
CA LEU A 300 -2.84 -18.82 11.88
C LEU A 300 -3.41 -18.78 10.45
N PRO A 301 -4.55 -18.10 10.20
CA PRO A 301 -5.27 -18.15 8.92
C PRO A 301 -4.47 -17.55 7.74
N GLN A 302 -3.51 -16.68 8.02
CA GLN A 302 -2.58 -16.11 7.04
C GLN A 302 -1.46 -17.07 6.62
N THR A 303 -1.37 -18.28 7.18
CA THR A 303 -0.33 -19.24 6.81
C THR A 303 -0.60 -19.88 5.45
N ARG A 304 0.45 -19.98 4.63
CA ARG A 304 0.49 -20.74 3.38
C ARG A 304 1.66 -21.71 3.41
N PHE A 305 1.44 -22.90 2.88
CA PHE A 305 2.41 -23.99 2.90
C PHE A 305 3.02 -24.17 1.51
N LEU A 306 4.36 -24.17 1.42
CA LEU A 306 5.08 -24.42 0.18
C LEU A 306 5.96 -25.65 0.35
N CYS A 307 5.77 -26.66 -0.48
CA CYS A 307 6.71 -27.77 -0.62
C CYS A 307 7.76 -27.40 -1.66
N ASN A 308 9.02 -27.41 -1.27
CA ASN A 308 10.14 -27.15 -2.17
C ASN A 308 10.47 -28.38 -3.06
N HIS A 309 11.33 -28.20 -4.08
CA HIS A 309 11.84 -29.22 -5.01
C HIS A 309 10.86 -29.77 -6.06
N GLY A 310 9.80 -29.05 -6.43
CA GLY A 310 8.91 -29.50 -7.51
C GLY A 310 8.12 -30.80 -7.23
N CYS A 311 8.23 -31.37 -6.02
CA CYS A 311 7.68 -32.68 -5.69
C CYS A 311 6.17 -32.60 -5.37
N ARG A 312 5.34 -32.77 -6.40
CA ARG A 312 3.87 -32.71 -6.27
C ARG A 312 3.28 -33.82 -5.40
N SER A 313 3.91 -34.99 -5.34
CA SER A 313 3.49 -36.10 -4.47
C SER A 313 3.66 -35.73 -3.00
N ALA A 314 4.82 -35.18 -2.62
CA ALA A 314 5.09 -34.68 -1.27
C ALA A 314 4.12 -33.55 -0.89
N ALA A 315 3.90 -32.58 -1.78
CA ALA A 315 2.93 -31.51 -1.55
C ALA A 315 1.51 -32.05 -1.26
N LYS A 316 1.06 -33.06 -2.02
CA LYS A 316 -0.24 -33.71 -1.79
C LYS A 316 -0.28 -34.47 -0.46
N ALA A 317 0.80 -35.14 -0.07
CA ALA A 317 0.90 -35.83 1.20
C ALA A 317 0.78 -34.84 2.37
N TYR A 318 1.51 -33.73 2.31
CA TYR A 318 1.42 -32.68 3.33
C TYR A 318 0.03 -32.05 3.37
N ALA A 319 -0.60 -31.81 2.22
CA ALA A 319 -1.94 -31.23 2.17
C ALA A 319 -2.98 -32.09 2.90
N ARG A 320 -2.90 -33.42 2.77
CA ARG A 320 -3.77 -34.35 3.52
C ARG A 320 -3.51 -34.29 5.02
N GLN A 321 -2.26 -34.19 5.43
CA GLN A 321 -1.87 -34.22 6.84
C GLN A 321 -2.16 -32.90 7.57
N LEU A 322 -2.02 -31.77 6.87
CA LEU A 322 -2.25 -30.43 7.39
C LEU A 322 -3.72 -30.03 7.31
N GLY A 323 -4.49 -30.55 6.35
CA GLY A 323 -5.84 -30.08 6.07
C GLY A 323 -5.87 -28.73 5.32
N HIS A 324 -4.71 -28.26 4.85
CA HIS A 324 -4.56 -27.00 4.11
C HIS A 324 -3.96 -27.26 2.73
N ARG A 325 -4.19 -26.31 1.82
CA ARG A 325 -3.52 -26.32 0.51
C ARG A 325 -2.01 -26.16 0.70
N VAL A 326 -1.26 -27.07 0.10
CA VAL A 326 0.20 -26.99 -0.01
C VAL A 326 0.56 -26.72 -1.46
N TYR A 327 1.24 -25.61 -1.71
CA TYR A 327 1.73 -25.21 -3.01
C TYR A 327 3.04 -25.93 -3.30
N CYS A 328 3.32 -26.18 -4.57
CA CYS A 328 4.57 -26.77 -5.00
C CYS A 328 5.44 -25.67 -5.59
N PHE A 329 6.59 -25.41 -4.98
CA PHE A 329 7.57 -24.50 -5.56
C PHE A 329 8.19 -25.17 -6.81
N PRO A 330 8.33 -24.47 -7.95
CA PRO A 330 8.95 -25.04 -9.14
C PRO A 330 10.38 -25.48 -8.87
N GLU A 331 10.85 -26.48 -9.60
CA GLU A 331 12.26 -26.84 -9.55
C GLU A 331 13.08 -25.68 -10.13
N ASP A 332 13.91 -25.08 -9.31
CA ASP A 332 14.67 -23.89 -9.66
C ASP A 332 16.04 -23.90 -8.98
N ALA A 333 17.07 -23.67 -9.80
CA ALA A 333 18.45 -23.57 -9.35
C ALA A 333 18.87 -22.11 -9.12
N VAL A 334 18.17 -21.13 -9.71
CA VAL A 334 18.57 -19.72 -9.70
C VAL A 334 17.49 -18.87 -9.01
N PRO A 335 17.62 -18.61 -7.70
CA PRO A 335 16.58 -17.92 -6.95
C PRO A 335 16.34 -16.49 -7.47
N TYR A 336 17.35 -15.84 -8.05
CA TYR A 336 17.26 -14.45 -8.49
C TYR A 336 16.43 -14.23 -9.75
N ASP A 337 16.25 -15.27 -10.58
CA ASP A 337 15.56 -15.16 -11.87
C ASP A 337 14.07 -15.43 -11.72
N THR A 338 13.22 -14.73 -12.47
CA THR A 338 11.78 -14.98 -12.47
C THR A 338 11.37 -15.81 -13.68
N THR A 339 10.64 -16.89 -13.44
CA THR A 339 10.04 -17.74 -14.49
C THR A 339 8.51 -17.61 -14.47
N PRO A 340 7.81 -17.89 -15.58
CA PRO A 340 6.35 -17.88 -15.60
C PRO A 340 5.69 -18.75 -14.52
N GLU A 341 6.34 -19.85 -14.14
CA GLU A 341 5.92 -20.75 -13.05
C GLU A 341 6.02 -20.05 -11.69
N LYS A 342 7.13 -19.34 -11.43
CA LYS A 342 7.30 -18.53 -10.21
C LYS A 342 6.29 -17.40 -10.15
N GLU A 343 6.06 -16.69 -11.25
CA GLU A 343 5.05 -15.63 -11.32
C GLU A 343 3.66 -16.17 -10.98
N ARG A 344 3.26 -17.28 -11.60
CA ARG A 344 1.97 -17.94 -11.32
C ARG A 344 1.86 -18.39 -9.87
N LEU A 345 2.96 -18.89 -9.29
CA LEU A 345 3.00 -19.30 -7.89
C LEU A 345 2.83 -18.10 -6.96
N VAL A 346 3.63 -17.04 -7.11
CA VAL A 346 3.55 -15.80 -6.32
C VAL A 346 2.13 -15.23 -6.39
N SER A 347 1.56 -15.15 -7.59
CA SER A 347 0.18 -14.75 -7.85
C SER A 347 -0.90 -15.62 -7.18
N SER A 348 -0.55 -16.82 -6.74
CA SER A 348 -1.46 -17.80 -6.15
C SER A 348 -1.31 -17.93 -4.62
N ILE A 349 -0.14 -17.59 -4.09
CA ILE A 349 0.15 -17.57 -2.64
C ILE A 349 -0.23 -16.23 -2.04
N LEU A 350 -0.02 -15.13 -2.78
CA LEU A 350 -0.51 -13.83 -2.37
C LEU A 350 -2.05 -13.83 -2.48
N PRO A 351 -2.76 -13.35 -1.45
CA PRO A 351 -4.22 -13.33 -1.39
C PRO A 351 -4.80 -12.55 -2.57
N LYS A 352 -5.76 -13.16 -3.26
CA LYS A 352 -6.43 -12.53 -4.40
C LYS A 352 -7.56 -11.63 -3.91
N LYS A 353 -7.63 -10.41 -4.44
CA LYS A 353 -8.84 -9.58 -4.35
C LYS A 353 -10.00 -10.32 -5.07
N GLY A 354 -11.20 -10.23 -4.51
CA GLY A 354 -12.40 -11.02 -4.86
C GLY A 354 -12.51 -11.54 -6.30
N GLY A 355 -12.65 -12.87 -6.42
CA GLY A 355 -13.42 -13.57 -7.47
C GLY A 355 -12.99 -13.48 -8.94
N ARG A 356 -12.16 -12.52 -9.38
CA ARG A 356 -11.68 -12.43 -10.77
C ARG A 356 -10.19 -12.13 -10.84
N ARG A 357 -9.57 -12.65 -11.90
CA ARG A 357 -8.13 -12.69 -12.19
C ARG A 357 -7.49 -11.29 -12.26
N HIS A 358 -7.32 -10.62 -11.13
CA HIS A 358 -6.45 -9.46 -11.01
C HIS A 358 -5.37 -9.79 -10.00
N LEU A 359 -4.14 -9.81 -10.51
CA LEU A 359 -2.90 -9.83 -9.76
C LEU A 359 -2.85 -8.57 -8.89
N LEU A 360 -2.33 -8.69 -7.67
CA LEU A 360 -2.28 -7.60 -6.69
C LEU A 360 -1.60 -6.34 -7.26
N PHE A 361 -2.13 -5.20 -6.83
CA PHE A 361 -1.82 -3.83 -7.23
C PHE A 361 -0.69 -3.26 -6.37
#